data_AF-A0A9P7JJU4-F1
#
_entry.id   AF-A0A9P7JJU4-F1
#
_cell.length_a   1.000
_cell.length_b   1.000
_cell.length_c   1.000
_cell.angle_alpha   90.00
_cell.angle_beta   90.00
_cell.angle_gamma   90.00
#
_symmetry.space_group_name_H-M   'P 1'
#
loop_
_entity.id
_entity.type
_entity.pdbx_description
1 polymer ?
#
loop_
_entity_poly.entity_id
_entity_poly.type
_entity_poly.pdbx_seq_one_letter_code
_entity_poly.pdbx_strand_id
1 'polypeptide(L)'
;MGNNYIFSLTPTFTQGLVLGQLSILVLLALVLKYLFFIPPESETETITFHPLSKSNPSWHQDVEEDDINGAPEKESAHWFNILARQVVEVYRAKLQNNLTGYEGIEVARRKIEDHANELRPRGFLAIFVHNSRLQQDHITIHSVDLGMSAPKLSNARVVNDSDGDTAPMTIEFDMSYTDTISVSLSTSYLFNYPMSSFARLPVSLTISLSLFESKVTLVPPSPASAAPVLTISLPQDFTLNLKTTSLMGSRAMLRDVPKLHELIEYQVRKVLALRGTWKFVLPGMGSLATAQHDVEKEQAASNEQG
;
A
#
# COMPACT_ATOMS: atom_id res chain seq x y z
N MET A 1 67.94 -43.15 -11.05
CA MET A 1 67.94 -43.20 -9.58
C MET A 1 67.67 -41.81 -9.06
N GLY A 2 66.65 -41.63 -8.24
CA GLY A 2 66.24 -40.35 -7.66
C GLY A 2 64.86 -40.46 -7.02
N ASN A 3 64.84 -40.79 -5.72
CA ASN A 3 63.66 -40.74 -4.86
C ASN A 3 63.11 -39.32 -4.75
N ASN A 4 61.79 -39.19 -4.60
CA ASN A 4 61.20 -38.27 -3.62
C ASN A 4 59.85 -38.84 -3.15
N TYR A 5 59.79 -39.15 -1.85
CA TYR A 5 58.60 -39.57 -1.14
C TYR A 5 57.65 -38.37 -0.93
N ILE A 6 56.42 -38.70 -0.53
CA ILE A 6 55.51 -37.99 0.40
C ILE A 6 54.13 -37.86 -0.25
N PHE A 7 53.23 -38.79 0.10
CA PHE A 7 51.80 -38.58 0.44
C PHE A 7 51.09 -39.94 0.50
N SER A 8 51.43 -40.78 1.48
CA SER A 8 50.53 -41.85 1.93
C SER A 8 49.52 -41.24 2.90
N LEU A 9 48.39 -40.75 2.39
CA LEU A 9 47.27 -40.28 3.21
C LEU A 9 46.34 -41.47 3.48
N THR A 10 46.62 -42.24 4.55
CA THR A 10 45.60 -43.12 5.14
C THR A 10 44.61 -42.22 5.89
N PRO A 11 43.36 -42.06 5.44
CA PRO A 11 42.41 -41.16 6.07
C PRO A 11 42.10 -41.67 7.47
N THR A 12 42.63 -41.02 8.49
CA THR A 12 42.30 -41.32 9.88
C THR A 12 40.94 -40.71 10.21
N PHE A 13 40.17 -41.36 11.08
CA PHE A 13 38.83 -40.92 11.50
C PHE A 13 38.80 -39.44 11.95
N THR A 14 39.87 -38.98 12.59
CA THR A 14 40.06 -37.59 12.98
C THR A 14 40.21 -36.62 11.80
N GLN A 15 40.85 -37.02 10.69
CA GLN A 15 40.89 -36.21 9.46
C GLN A 15 39.51 -36.10 8.81
N GLY A 16 38.72 -37.18 8.81
CA GLY A 16 37.33 -37.16 8.33
C GLY A 16 36.42 -36.26 9.17
N LEU A 17 36.57 -36.28 10.50
CA LEU A 17 35.85 -35.40 11.42
C LEU A 17 36.20 -33.92 11.19
N VAL A 18 37.48 -33.61 11.05
CA VAL A 18 37.93 -32.23 10.78
C VAL A 18 37.42 -31.75 9.41
N LEU A 19 37.43 -32.61 8.39
CA LEU A 19 36.90 -32.27 7.06
C LEU A 19 35.37 -32.05 7.10
N GLY A 20 34.64 -32.84 7.89
CA GLY A 20 33.20 -32.69 8.08
C GLY A 20 32.82 -31.43 8.86
N GLN A 21 33.59 -31.08 9.89
CA GLN A 21 33.41 -29.81 10.61
C GLN A 21 33.69 -28.61 9.69
N LEU A 22 34.70 -28.72 8.82
CA LEU A 22 35.01 -27.68 7.84
C LEU A 22 33.92 -27.57 6.76
N SER A 23 33.31 -28.68 6.33
CA SER A 23 32.20 -28.63 5.35
C SER A 23 30.94 -27.96 5.93
N ILE A 24 30.65 -28.18 7.21
CA ILE A 24 29.55 -27.50 7.91
C ILE A 24 29.83 -26.00 8.05
N LEU A 25 31.07 -25.60 8.34
CA LEU A 25 31.44 -24.18 8.39
C LEU A 25 31.36 -23.51 7.02
N VAL A 26 31.74 -24.20 5.95
CA VAL A 26 31.59 -23.71 4.57
C VAL A 26 30.12 -23.59 4.18
N LEU A 27 29.28 -24.55 4.57
CA LEU A 27 27.84 -24.50 4.35
C LEU A 27 27.19 -23.36 5.16
N LEU A 28 27.58 -23.16 6.41
CA LEU A 28 27.13 -22.04 7.24
C LEU A 28 27.57 -20.69 6.62
N ALA A 29 28.81 -20.61 6.11
CA ALA A 29 29.30 -19.41 5.43
C ALA A 29 28.56 -19.14 4.12
N LEU A 30 28.20 -20.17 3.34
CA LEU A 30 27.38 -20.04 2.14
C LEU A 30 25.96 -19.62 2.49
N VAL A 31 25.33 -20.21 3.50
CA VAL A 31 24.01 -19.81 3.98
C VAL A 31 24.03 -18.36 4.47
N LEU A 32 25.04 -17.95 5.24
CA LEU A 32 25.17 -16.56 5.66
C LEU A 32 25.43 -15.62 4.47
N LYS A 33 26.24 -16.02 3.50
CA LYS A 33 26.47 -15.22 2.28
C LYS A 33 25.18 -15.09 1.45
N TYR A 34 24.43 -16.16 1.24
CA TYR A 34 23.21 -16.12 0.42
C TYR A 34 21.98 -15.59 1.18
N LEU A 35 21.96 -15.64 2.51
CA LEU A 35 20.90 -15.05 3.33
C LEU A 35 21.11 -13.55 3.58
N PHE A 36 22.37 -13.08 3.66
CA PHE A 36 22.70 -11.67 3.94
C PHE A 36 23.20 -10.85 2.74
N PHE A 37 23.68 -11.48 1.65
CA PHE A 37 24.19 -10.78 0.45
C PHE A 37 23.45 -11.18 -0.84
N ILE A 38 22.12 -11.18 -0.82
CA ILE A 38 21.36 -10.94 -2.05
C ILE A 38 21.35 -9.42 -2.24
N PRO A 39 22.07 -8.86 -3.23
CA PRO A 39 21.78 -7.50 -3.65
C PRO A 39 20.36 -7.51 -4.24
N PRO A 40 19.46 -6.61 -3.82
CA PRO A 40 18.27 -6.38 -4.61
C PRO A 40 18.71 -5.74 -5.93
N GLU A 41 18.81 -6.53 -7.00
CA GLU A 41 18.49 -5.99 -8.31
C GLU A 41 16.99 -5.71 -8.29
N SER A 42 16.63 -4.53 -7.78
CA SER A 42 15.37 -3.90 -8.13
C SER A 42 15.73 -2.79 -9.09
N GLU A 43 15.63 -3.10 -10.39
CA GLU A 43 15.49 -2.08 -11.41
C GLU A 43 14.41 -1.13 -10.94
N THR A 44 14.83 0.09 -10.61
CA THR A 44 13.91 1.16 -10.28
C THR A 44 13.39 1.63 -11.62
N GLU A 45 12.31 1.01 -12.11
CA GLU A 45 11.52 1.59 -13.17
C GLU A 45 10.97 2.92 -12.65
N THR A 46 11.63 4.01 -13.04
CA THR A 46 11.13 5.35 -12.91
C THR A 46 9.92 5.49 -13.83
N ILE A 47 8.74 5.16 -13.33
CA ILE A 47 7.47 5.55 -13.96
C ILE A 47 7.49 7.07 -14.05
N THR A 48 7.67 7.58 -15.26
CA THR A 48 7.70 9.01 -15.55
C THR A 48 6.27 9.52 -15.53
N PHE A 49 5.84 10.07 -14.39
CA PHE A 49 4.53 10.70 -14.26
C PHE A 49 4.51 11.99 -15.08
N HIS A 50 3.79 11.98 -16.20
CA HIS A 50 3.38 13.22 -16.85
C HIS A 50 2.18 13.79 -16.08
N PRO A 51 2.25 15.03 -15.56
CA PRO A 51 1.12 15.65 -14.89
C PRO A 51 0.03 15.95 -15.94
N LEU A 52 -0.99 15.10 -16.02
CA LEU A 52 -2.19 15.45 -16.77
C LEU A 52 -2.90 16.61 -16.05
N SER A 53 -3.06 17.69 -16.81
CA SER A 53 -3.80 18.89 -16.46
C SER A 53 -5.14 18.56 -15.82
N LYS A 54 -5.47 19.26 -14.72
CA LYS A 54 -6.78 19.27 -14.05
C LYS A 54 -7.90 19.37 -15.09
N SER A 55 -8.48 18.23 -15.45
CA SER A 55 -9.80 18.16 -16.06
C SER A 55 -10.77 17.92 -14.92
N ASN A 56 -11.55 18.94 -14.55
CA ASN A 56 -12.70 18.77 -13.67
C ASN A 56 -13.65 17.74 -14.29
N PRO A 57 -13.97 16.61 -13.64
CA PRO A 57 -15.16 15.88 -13.97
C PRO A 57 -16.28 16.40 -13.05
N SER A 58 -17.22 17.15 -13.62
CA SER A 58 -18.43 17.56 -12.93
C SER A 58 -19.38 16.36 -12.81
N TRP A 59 -19.19 15.51 -11.80
CA TRP A 59 -20.12 14.44 -11.43
C TRP A 59 -21.24 14.96 -10.53
N HIS A 60 -21.90 16.03 -10.96
CA HIS A 60 -23.17 16.45 -10.37
C HIS A 60 -24.10 16.82 -11.51
N GLN A 61 -24.87 15.83 -11.95
CA GLN A 61 -26.12 16.09 -12.65
C GLN A 61 -27.12 15.05 -12.13
N ASP A 62 -27.74 15.39 -11.00
CA ASP A 62 -29.04 14.85 -10.63
C ASP A 62 -30.02 15.30 -11.71
N VAL A 63 -30.24 14.47 -12.71
CA VAL A 63 -31.33 14.64 -13.66
C VAL A 63 -32.14 13.35 -13.62
N GLU A 64 -33.34 13.48 -13.06
CA GLU A 64 -34.50 12.70 -13.48
C GLU A 64 -34.67 12.97 -14.99
N GLU A 65 -34.03 12.14 -15.82
CA GLU A 65 -34.19 12.19 -17.27
C GLU A 65 -35.06 11.01 -17.66
N ASP A 66 -36.26 11.36 -18.12
CA ASP A 66 -37.24 10.46 -18.71
C ASP A 66 -36.60 9.61 -19.81
N ASP A 67 -36.98 8.35 -19.74
CA ASP A 67 -36.67 7.20 -20.57
C ASP A 67 -36.86 7.44 -22.08
N ILE A 68 -35.78 7.77 -22.81
CA ILE A 68 -35.66 7.50 -24.26
C ILE A 68 -34.20 7.21 -24.62
N ASN A 69 -33.89 5.90 -24.80
CA ASN A 69 -32.79 5.28 -25.55
C ASN A 69 -31.95 4.30 -24.70
N GLY A 70 -32.37 3.04 -24.63
CA GLY A 70 -31.55 1.80 -24.70
C GLY A 70 -30.24 1.69 -23.92
N ALA A 71 -29.95 2.57 -22.95
CA ALA A 71 -28.80 2.48 -22.10
C ALA A 71 -29.04 1.34 -21.09
N PRO A 72 -28.03 0.51 -20.80
CA PRO A 72 -28.19 -0.57 -19.83
C PRO A 72 -28.70 0.01 -18.50
N GLU A 73 -29.78 -0.57 -17.96
CA GLU A 73 -30.35 -0.17 -16.67
C GLU A 73 -29.25 -0.18 -15.61
N LYS A 74 -29.05 0.97 -14.96
CA LYS A 74 -28.06 1.10 -13.88
C LYS A 74 -28.64 0.48 -12.62
N GLU A 75 -27.99 -0.54 -12.09
CA GLU A 75 -28.48 -1.21 -10.89
C GLU A 75 -28.13 -0.41 -9.62
N SER A 76 -29.05 -0.41 -8.67
CA SER A 76 -28.84 0.22 -7.36
C SER A 76 -28.09 -0.70 -6.40
N ALA A 77 -27.05 -0.19 -5.73
CA ALA A 77 -26.26 -0.93 -4.74
C ALA A 77 -26.72 -0.66 -3.29
N HIS A 78 -28.02 -0.41 -3.07
CA HIS A 78 -28.50 0.12 -1.79
C HIS A 78 -28.25 -0.82 -0.60
N TRP A 79 -28.53 -2.12 -0.76
CA TRP A 79 -28.30 -3.11 0.30
C TRP A 79 -26.81 -3.20 0.67
N PHE A 80 -25.92 -3.10 -0.32
CA PHE A 80 -24.48 -3.12 -0.11
C PHE A 80 -24.02 -1.89 0.66
N ASN A 81 -24.59 -0.72 0.38
CA ASN A 81 -24.29 0.50 1.12
C ASN A 81 -24.70 0.41 2.60
N ILE A 82 -25.82 -0.26 2.90
CA ILE A 82 -26.24 -0.53 4.29
C ILE A 82 -25.22 -1.45 4.99
N LEU A 83 -24.78 -2.51 4.30
CA LEU A 83 -23.78 -3.44 4.82
C LEU A 83 -22.42 -2.76 5.03
N ALA A 84 -21.94 -2.00 4.04
CA ALA A 84 -20.68 -1.28 4.10
C ALA A 84 -20.67 -0.31 5.28
N ARG A 85 -21.78 0.39 5.53
CA ARG A 85 -21.94 1.24 6.71
C ARG A 85 -21.80 0.46 8.01
N GLN A 86 -22.50 -0.66 8.15
CA GLN A 86 -22.41 -1.50 9.35
C GLN A 86 -20.97 -2.01 9.57
N VAL A 87 -20.30 -2.43 8.50
CA VAL A 87 -18.91 -2.91 8.57
C VAL A 87 -17.98 -1.80 9.03
N VAL A 88 -18.08 -0.59 8.47
CA VAL A 88 -17.26 0.56 8.87
C VAL A 88 -17.53 0.95 10.33
N GLU A 89 -18.80 0.94 10.77
CA GLU A 89 -19.15 1.19 12.18
C GLU A 89 -18.51 0.17 13.12
N VAL A 90 -18.48 -1.12 12.74
CA VAL A 90 -17.79 -2.16 13.51
C VAL A 90 -16.29 -1.91 13.56
N TYR A 91 -15.65 -1.59 12.43
CA TYR A 91 -14.22 -1.26 12.42
C TYR A 91 -13.88 -0.05 13.30
N ARG A 92 -14.70 1.01 13.26
CA ARG A 92 -14.55 2.18 14.14
C ARG A 92 -14.68 1.81 15.61
N ALA A 93 -15.70 1.03 15.96
CA ALA A 93 -15.88 0.54 17.33
C ALA A 93 -14.67 -0.31 17.78
N LYS A 94 -14.16 -1.20 16.93
CA LYS A 94 -12.97 -2.02 17.24
C LYS A 94 -11.70 -1.20 17.37
N LEU A 95 -11.51 -0.16 16.57
CA LEU A 95 -10.41 0.79 16.75
C LEU A 95 -10.49 1.43 18.14
N GLN A 96 -11.68 1.84 18.56
CA GLN A 96 -11.95 2.44 19.88
C GLN A 96 -12.08 1.41 21.03
N ASN A 97 -11.82 0.11 20.81
CA ASN A 97 -12.07 -0.96 21.80
C ASN A 97 -13.51 -1.03 22.34
N ASN A 98 -14.49 -0.59 21.55
CA ASN A 98 -15.90 -0.44 21.90
C ASN A 98 -16.15 0.56 23.05
N LEU A 99 -15.18 1.42 23.35
CA LEU A 99 -15.36 2.56 24.24
C LEU A 99 -15.96 3.72 23.44
N THR A 100 -16.65 4.62 24.14
CA THR A 100 -17.27 5.80 23.55
C THR A 100 -16.63 7.08 24.08
N GLY A 101 -16.80 8.19 23.35
CA GLY A 101 -16.28 9.49 23.75
C GLY A 101 -14.74 9.59 23.71
N TYR A 102 -14.19 10.41 24.61
CA TYR A 102 -12.75 10.74 24.62
C TYR A 102 -11.85 9.52 24.84
N GLU A 103 -12.23 8.59 25.72
CA GLU A 103 -11.42 7.39 26.01
C GLU A 103 -11.27 6.48 24.78
N GLY A 104 -12.36 6.28 24.02
CA GLY A 104 -12.33 5.51 22.78
C GLY A 104 -11.45 6.16 21.71
N ILE A 105 -11.54 7.48 21.57
CA ILE A 105 -10.70 8.25 20.63
C ILE A 105 -9.23 8.14 21.03
N GLU A 106 -8.88 8.23 22.32
CA GLU A 106 -7.49 8.09 22.78
C GLU A 106 -6.92 6.69 22.52
N VAL A 107 -7.72 5.64 22.66
CA VAL A 107 -7.32 4.28 22.29
C VAL A 107 -7.08 4.17 20.78
N ALA A 108 -7.98 4.71 19.97
CA ALA A 108 -7.81 4.72 18.52
C ALA A 108 -6.56 5.52 18.10
N ARG A 109 -6.35 6.69 18.72
CA ARG A 109 -5.17 7.55 18.52
C ARG A 109 -3.88 6.79 18.78
N ARG A 110 -3.78 6.07 19.92
CA ARG A 110 -2.61 5.25 20.26
C ARG A 110 -2.38 4.12 19.25
N LYS A 111 -3.42 3.39 18.86
CA LYS A 111 -3.28 2.31 17.85
C LYS A 111 -2.81 2.83 16.50
N ILE A 112 -3.34 3.98 16.07
CA ILE A 112 -2.92 4.63 14.82
C ILE A 112 -1.47 5.11 14.93
N GLU A 113 -1.07 5.64 16.08
CA GLU A 113 0.32 6.01 16.36
C GLU A 113 1.26 4.80 16.29
N ASP A 114 0.91 3.69 16.93
CA ASP A 114 1.71 2.45 16.91
C ASP A 114 1.85 1.93 15.46
N HIS A 115 0.74 1.88 14.72
CA HIS A 115 0.74 1.43 13.34
C HIS A 115 1.51 2.35 12.39
N ALA A 116 1.39 3.68 12.55
CA ALA A 116 2.15 4.64 11.77
C ALA A 116 3.67 4.51 11.98
N ASN A 117 4.08 4.17 13.21
CA ASN A 117 5.49 3.95 13.53
C ASN A 117 5.99 2.55 13.09
N GLU A 118 5.11 1.56 12.97
CA GLU A 118 5.41 0.25 12.39
C GLU A 118 5.60 0.30 10.87
N LEU A 119 4.67 0.95 10.16
CA LEU A 119 4.70 1.11 8.70
C LEU A 119 5.83 1.99 8.19
N ARG A 120 6.50 2.70 9.10
CA ARG A 120 7.63 3.54 8.75
C ARG A 120 8.70 2.67 8.06
N PRO A 121 9.08 2.97 6.81
CA PRO A 121 10.19 2.29 6.19
C PRO A 121 11.44 2.61 7.01
N ARG A 122 11.91 1.64 7.81
CA ARG A 122 13.19 1.72 8.53
C ARG A 122 14.33 2.01 7.52
N GLY A 123 14.14 1.68 6.24
CA GLY A 123 15.13 1.81 5.17
C GLY A 123 15.35 3.17 4.50
N PHE A 124 14.59 4.25 4.75
CA PHE A 124 14.96 5.56 4.16
C PHE A 124 16.08 6.28 4.92
N LEU A 125 16.36 5.86 6.16
CA LEU A 125 17.38 6.47 7.04
C LEU A 125 18.19 5.47 7.92
N ALA A 126 18.02 4.15 7.79
CA ALA A 126 18.78 3.19 8.61
C ALA A 126 20.08 2.66 7.98
N ILE A 127 20.56 3.19 6.85
CA ILE A 127 21.84 2.75 6.26
C ILE A 127 23.05 3.46 6.90
N PHE A 128 22.88 4.61 7.57
CA PHE A 128 24.03 5.40 8.07
C PHE A 128 24.06 5.72 9.57
N VAL A 129 23.17 5.13 10.38
CA VAL A 129 23.12 5.45 11.81
C VAL A 129 23.25 4.18 12.64
N HIS A 130 24.45 3.60 12.65
CA HIS A 130 24.79 2.52 13.59
C HIS A 130 25.08 3.04 15.02
N ASN A 131 25.09 4.37 15.26
CA ASN A 131 25.50 4.96 16.53
C ASN A 131 24.75 6.24 16.92
N SER A 132 23.42 6.29 16.84
CA SER A 132 22.70 7.32 17.62
C SER A 132 21.47 6.78 18.32
N ARG A 133 21.61 6.61 19.64
CA ARG A 133 20.52 6.58 20.61
C ARG A 133 19.83 7.95 20.64
N LEU A 134 19.04 8.30 19.62
CA LEU A 134 18.19 9.49 19.65
C LEU A 134 16.76 9.12 19.24
N GLN A 135 15.92 9.11 20.25
CA GLN A 135 14.54 8.65 20.34
C GLN A 135 13.52 9.57 19.63
N GLN A 136 13.92 10.33 18.61
CA GLN A 136 13.21 11.58 18.27
C GLN A 136 12.73 11.71 16.82
N ASP A 137 12.71 10.62 16.07
CA ASP A 137 12.00 10.58 14.78
C ASP A 137 10.56 10.08 14.94
N HIS A 138 10.11 9.73 16.15
CA HIS A 138 8.79 9.16 16.44
C HIS A 138 7.65 10.05 15.92
N ILE A 139 6.69 9.47 15.20
CA ILE A 139 5.48 10.18 14.77
C ILE A 139 4.55 10.17 15.98
N THR A 140 4.30 11.35 16.55
CA THR A 140 3.33 11.50 17.64
C THR A 140 1.99 11.92 17.04
N ILE A 141 0.93 11.16 17.30
CA ILE A 141 -0.42 11.54 16.86
C ILE A 141 -1.07 12.38 17.98
N HIS A 142 -1.49 13.61 17.67
CA HIS A 142 -2.14 14.52 18.63
C HIS A 142 -3.64 14.34 18.69
N SER A 143 -4.27 14.16 17.53
CA SER A 143 -5.72 13.95 17.44
C SER A 143 -6.08 13.14 16.20
N VAL A 144 -7.18 12.42 16.28
CA VAL A 144 -7.75 11.63 15.19
C VAL A 144 -9.25 11.87 15.15
N ASP A 145 -9.76 12.11 13.95
CA ASP A 145 -11.17 12.04 13.59
C ASP A 145 -11.37 10.90 12.58
N LEU A 146 -12.19 9.92 12.95
CA LEU A 146 -12.48 8.73 12.14
C LEU A 146 -13.68 8.92 11.20
N GLY A 147 -14.32 10.09 11.24
CA GLY A 147 -15.53 10.38 10.48
C GLY A 147 -16.75 9.57 10.94
N MET A 148 -17.88 9.80 10.28
CA MET A 148 -19.18 9.19 10.59
C MET A 148 -19.85 8.49 9.41
N SER A 149 -19.42 8.78 8.19
CA SER A 149 -19.98 8.23 6.94
C SER A 149 -19.32 6.91 6.56
N ALA A 150 -19.84 6.26 5.53
CA ALA A 150 -19.27 5.07 4.90
C ALA A 150 -19.23 5.27 3.38
N PRO A 151 -18.33 4.58 2.65
CA PRO A 151 -18.29 4.65 1.20
C PRO A 151 -19.62 4.15 0.60
N LYS A 152 -20.07 4.82 -0.46
CA LYS A 152 -21.29 4.51 -1.19
C LYS A 152 -20.93 4.06 -2.60
N LEU A 153 -21.51 2.96 -3.03
CA LEU A 153 -21.51 2.50 -4.41
C LEU A 153 -22.83 2.91 -5.10
N SER A 154 -22.72 3.35 -6.34
CA SER A 154 -23.85 3.66 -7.22
C SER A 154 -23.52 3.22 -8.66
N ASN A 155 -24.53 3.29 -9.53
CA ASN A 155 -24.37 3.07 -10.97
C ASN A 155 -23.66 1.75 -11.33
N ALA A 156 -24.06 0.66 -10.70
CA ALA A 156 -23.52 -0.65 -11.03
C ALA A 156 -23.88 -1.00 -12.48
N ARG A 157 -22.88 -1.29 -13.29
CA ARG A 157 -23.04 -1.68 -14.69
C ARG A 157 -22.17 -2.87 -15.02
N VAL A 158 -22.73 -3.81 -15.79
CA VAL A 158 -21.96 -4.89 -16.40
C VAL A 158 -21.40 -4.37 -17.72
N VAL A 159 -20.08 -4.35 -17.82
CA VAL A 159 -19.34 -4.06 -19.04
C VAL A 159 -18.89 -5.39 -19.62
N ASN A 160 -19.57 -5.80 -20.69
CA ASN A 160 -19.09 -6.86 -21.56
C ASN A 160 -18.33 -6.15 -22.67
N ASP A 161 -17.01 -6.34 -22.72
CA ASP A 161 -16.22 -5.79 -23.82
C ASP A 161 -16.66 -6.49 -25.11
N SER A 162 -17.17 -5.73 -26.06
CA SER A 162 -17.71 -6.24 -27.32
C SER A 162 -16.62 -6.62 -28.32
N ASP A 163 -15.35 -6.37 -27.99
CA ASP A 163 -14.18 -6.70 -28.80
C ASP A 163 -13.65 -8.12 -28.47
N GLY A 164 -14.42 -9.13 -28.91
CA GLY A 164 -14.02 -10.53 -28.92
C GLY A 164 -14.62 -11.40 -27.80
N ASP A 165 -15.02 -12.61 -28.18
CA ASP A 165 -15.68 -13.66 -27.37
C ASP A 165 -14.81 -14.21 -26.20
N THR A 166 -13.76 -13.51 -25.82
CA THR A 166 -12.71 -13.95 -24.87
C THR A 166 -12.44 -12.94 -23.75
N ALA A 167 -12.96 -11.70 -23.84
CA ALA A 167 -12.78 -10.72 -22.77
C ALA A 167 -13.60 -11.08 -21.52
N PRO A 168 -13.01 -11.03 -20.31
CA PRO A 168 -13.73 -11.36 -19.09
C PRO A 168 -14.81 -10.30 -18.81
N MET A 169 -16.01 -10.77 -18.44
CA MET A 169 -17.09 -9.92 -17.92
C MET A 169 -16.53 -9.02 -16.81
N THR A 170 -16.73 -7.71 -16.89
CA THR A 170 -16.29 -6.76 -15.87
C THR A 170 -17.49 -6.01 -15.32
N ILE A 171 -17.54 -5.79 -14.01
CA ILE A 171 -18.61 -5.02 -13.37
C ILE A 171 -18.00 -3.72 -12.86
N GLU A 172 -18.55 -2.59 -13.26
CA GLU A 172 -18.09 -1.27 -12.83
C GLU A 172 -19.08 -0.63 -11.87
N PHE A 173 -18.56 0.02 -10.84
CA PHE A 173 -19.30 0.79 -9.85
C PHE A 173 -18.72 2.20 -9.76
N ASP A 174 -19.56 3.19 -9.52
CA ASP A 174 -19.11 4.51 -9.11
C ASP A 174 -19.08 4.54 -7.57
N MET A 175 -17.90 4.76 -6.99
CA MET A 175 -17.69 4.83 -5.54
C MET A 175 -17.49 6.29 -5.11
N SER A 176 -18.22 6.70 -4.08
CA SER A 176 -18.08 8.02 -3.45
C SER A 176 -17.97 7.89 -1.94
N TYR A 177 -17.08 8.69 -1.35
CA TYR A 177 -16.91 8.82 0.07
C TYR A 177 -16.77 10.30 0.43
N THR A 178 -17.73 10.81 1.20
CA THR A 178 -17.79 12.20 1.65
C THR A 178 -17.94 12.22 3.16
N ASP A 179 -16.90 12.71 3.82
CA ASP A 179 -16.76 12.73 5.28
C ASP A 179 -15.59 13.64 5.66
N THR A 180 -15.33 13.85 6.94
CA THR A 180 -14.19 14.65 7.42
C THR A 180 -13.24 13.82 8.28
N ILE A 181 -12.63 12.78 7.71
CA ILE A 181 -11.58 12.04 8.41
C ILE A 181 -10.35 12.94 8.53
N SER A 182 -9.76 13.04 9.72
CA SER A 182 -8.55 13.83 9.92
C SER A 182 -7.58 13.21 10.92
N VAL A 183 -6.29 13.46 10.72
CA VAL A 183 -5.22 13.04 11.62
C VAL A 183 -4.27 14.21 11.81
N SER A 184 -4.07 14.60 13.08
CA SER A 184 -3.06 15.58 13.46
C SER A 184 -1.86 14.86 14.05
N LEU A 185 -0.68 15.10 13.50
CA LEU A 185 0.56 14.45 13.89
C LEU A 185 1.71 15.44 14.00
N SER A 186 2.73 15.10 14.77
CA SER A 186 4.04 15.74 14.70
C SER A 186 5.10 14.72 14.36
N THR A 187 6.02 15.11 13.51
CA THR A 187 7.18 14.33 13.10
C THR A 187 8.38 15.25 12.94
N SER A 188 9.59 14.69 12.87
CA SER A 188 10.80 15.46 12.56
C SER A 188 11.25 15.18 11.13
N TYR A 189 11.39 16.24 10.33
CA TYR A 189 11.96 16.14 9.00
C TYR A 189 13.48 16.26 9.06
N LEU A 190 14.19 15.36 8.38
CA LEU A 190 15.65 15.36 8.30
C LEU A 190 16.12 16.03 7.01
N PHE A 191 16.88 17.11 7.15
CA PHE A 191 17.55 17.78 6.04
C PHE A 191 18.92 17.17 5.79
N ASN A 192 19.21 16.85 4.53
CA ASN A 192 20.47 16.25 4.09
C ASN A 192 21.40 17.23 3.34
N TYR A 193 21.19 18.53 3.48
CA TYR A 193 22.01 19.57 2.84
C TYR A 193 22.44 20.61 3.87
N PRO A 194 23.71 21.07 3.89
CA PRO A 194 24.82 20.74 2.97
C PRO A 194 25.54 19.41 3.26
N MET A 195 25.19 18.70 4.33
CA MET A 195 25.72 17.37 4.66
C MET A 195 24.57 16.41 5.02
N SER A 196 24.80 15.09 4.92
CA SER A 196 23.81 14.10 5.36
C SER A 196 23.41 14.34 6.82
N SER A 197 22.11 14.27 7.12
CA SER A 197 21.56 14.47 8.47
C SER A 197 21.91 15.83 9.10
N PHE A 198 22.10 16.88 8.29
CA PHE A 198 22.53 18.22 8.72
C PHE A 198 21.60 18.87 9.75
N ALA A 199 20.28 18.80 9.56
CA ALA A 199 19.33 19.43 10.46
C ALA A 199 18.06 18.60 10.64
N ARG A 200 17.50 18.64 11.85
CA ARG A 200 16.19 18.06 12.17
C ARG A 200 15.21 19.17 12.48
N LEU A 201 14.07 19.16 11.81
CA LEU A 201 13.04 20.15 12.00
C LEU A 201 11.73 19.52 12.46
N PRO A 202 11.21 19.88 13.65
CA PRO A 202 9.90 19.43 14.07
C PRO A 202 8.82 20.09 13.21
N VAL A 203 7.94 19.27 12.66
CA VAL A 203 6.78 19.69 11.88
C VAL A 203 5.53 19.06 12.46
N SER A 204 4.55 19.91 12.76
CA SER A 204 3.19 19.49 13.13
C SER A 204 2.29 19.64 11.91
N LEU A 205 1.56 18.60 11.58
CA LEU A 205 0.74 18.48 10.38
C LEU A 205 -0.66 18.01 10.78
N THR A 206 -1.69 18.61 10.19
CA THR A 206 -3.05 18.06 10.21
C THR A 206 -3.44 17.75 8.77
N ILE A 207 -3.77 16.48 8.52
CA ILE A 207 -4.20 15.98 7.22
C ILE A 207 -5.67 15.61 7.34
N SER A 208 -6.52 16.14 6.47
CA SER A 208 -7.95 15.83 6.44
C SER A 208 -8.40 15.42 5.04
N LEU A 209 -9.16 14.34 4.94
CA LEU A 209 -9.82 13.88 3.73
C LEU A 209 -11.28 14.34 3.76
N SER A 210 -11.72 15.08 2.73
CA SER A 210 -13.11 15.55 2.60
C SER A 210 -13.94 14.77 1.57
N LEU A 211 -13.29 14.39 0.48
CA LEU A 211 -13.92 13.71 -0.65
C LEU A 211 -12.96 12.70 -1.26
N PHE A 212 -13.47 11.51 -1.52
CA PHE A 212 -12.85 10.52 -2.38
C PHE A 212 -13.89 9.95 -3.33
N GLU A 213 -13.65 10.07 -4.63
CA GLU A 213 -14.51 9.52 -5.68
C GLU A 213 -13.67 8.74 -6.66
N SER A 214 -14.14 7.56 -7.05
CA SER A 214 -13.45 6.70 -8.00
C SER A 214 -14.42 5.75 -8.67
N LYS A 215 -14.11 5.32 -9.89
CA LYS A 215 -14.68 4.08 -10.41
C LYS A 215 -14.05 2.90 -9.67
N VAL A 216 -14.78 1.80 -9.54
CA VAL A 216 -14.26 0.53 -8.99
C VAL A 216 -14.67 -0.55 -9.96
N THR A 217 -13.71 -1.35 -10.41
CA THR A 217 -13.95 -2.44 -11.35
C THR A 217 -13.80 -3.77 -10.64
N LEU A 218 -14.75 -4.67 -10.88
CA LEU A 218 -14.83 -6.01 -10.31
C LEU A 218 -14.78 -7.01 -11.45
N VAL A 219 -13.76 -7.87 -11.44
CA VAL A 219 -13.62 -8.99 -12.37
C VAL A 219 -13.98 -10.27 -11.62
N PRO A 220 -15.07 -10.96 -12.01
CA PRO A 220 -15.49 -12.20 -11.40
C PRO A 220 -14.48 -13.32 -11.70
N PRO A 221 -14.40 -14.34 -10.83
CA PRO A 221 -13.53 -15.47 -11.03
C PRO A 221 -13.92 -16.27 -12.28
N SER A 222 -12.92 -16.58 -13.13
CA SER A 222 -13.15 -17.43 -14.30
C SER A 222 -13.17 -18.91 -13.92
N PRO A 223 -14.22 -19.68 -14.30
CA PRO A 223 -14.29 -21.12 -14.03
C PRO A 223 -13.28 -21.93 -14.84
N ALA A 224 -12.71 -21.35 -15.91
CA ALA A 224 -11.68 -21.98 -16.73
C ALA A 224 -10.27 -21.85 -16.12
N SER A 225 -10.09 -20.97 -15.13
CA SER A 225 -8.81 -20.78 -14.46
C SER A 225 -8.56 -21.87 -13.41
N ALA A 226 -7.32 -22.40 -13.38
CA ALA A 226 -6.88 -23.36 -12.36
C ALA A 226 -6.88 -22.77 -10.94
N ALA A 227 -6.77 -21.43 -10.84
CA ALA A 227 -6.87 -20.69 -9.59
C ALA A 227 -7.91 -19.56 -9.77
N PRO A 228 -9.19 -19.79 -9.38
CA PRO A 228 -10.22 -18.77 -9.53
C PRO A 228 -10.02 -17.65 -8.50
N VAL A 229 -9.85 -16.42 -9.02
CA VAL A 229 -9.59 -15.22 -8.22
C VAL A 229 -10.63 -14.15 -8.55
N LEU A 230 -11.24 -13.58 -7.51
CA LEU A 230 -12.05 -12.38 -7.63
C LEU A 230 -11.13 -11.15 -7.55
N THR A 231 -11.14 -10.29 -8.57
CA THR A 231 -10.29 -9.10 -8.59
C THR A 231 -11.12 -7.84 -8.43
N ILE A 232 -10.78 -7.01 -7.46
CA ILE A 232 -11.30 -5.65 -7.28
C ILE A 232 -10.16 -4.70 -7.61
N SER A 233 -10.36 -3.77 -8.53
CA SER A 233 -9.35 -2.76 -8.85
C SER A 233 -9.90 -1.35 -8.80
N LEU A 234 -9.09 -0.48 -8.23
CA LEU A 234 -9.24 0.97 -8.25
C LEU A 234 -8.38 1.50 -9.41
N PRO A 235 -8.99 2.08 -10.46
CA PRO A 235 -8.25 2.72 -11.55
C PRO A 235 -7.50 3.94 -11.02
N GLN A 236 -6.49 4.40 -11.76
CA GLN A 236 -5.67 5.54 -11.36
C GLN A 236 -6.38 6.89 -11.47
N ASP A 237 -7.49 6.95 -12.22
CA ASP A 237 -8.31 8.14 -12.39
C ASP A 237 -9.36 8.23 -11.28
N PHE A 238 -8.95 8.85 -10.17
CA PHE A 238 -9.81 9.12 -9.02
C PHE A 238 -9.66 10.57 -8.51
N THR A 239 -10.75 11.09 -7.98
CA THR A 239 -10.80 12.38 -7.29
C THR A 239 -10.47 12.17 -5.83
N LEU A 240 -9.43 12.83 -5.34
CA LEU A 240 -9.01 12.79 -3.94
C LEU A 240 -8.82 14.23 -3.46
N ASN A 241 -9.65 14.66 -2.51
CA ASN A 241 -9.56 15.98 -1.90
C ASN A 241 -8.96 15.86 -0.50
N LEU A 242 -7.64 16.05 -0.43
CA LEU A 242 -6.90 16.15 0.83
C LEU A 242 -6.67 17.62 1.15
N LYS A 243 -6.74 17.96 2.42
CA LYS A 243 -6.32 19.26 2.94
C LYS A 243 -5.26 19.04 3.99
N THR A 244 -4.13 19.74 3.84
CA THR A 244 -3.01 19.68 4.78
C THR A 244 -2.78 21.06 5.37
N THR A 245 -2.73 21.15 6.70
CA THR A 245 -2.27 22.33 7.42
C THR A 245 -1.01 21.98 8.20
N SER A 246 -0.08 22.92 8.34
CA SER A 246 1.19 22.67 9.04
C SER A 246 1.56 23.84 9.97
N LEU A 247 2.07 23.52 11.14
CA LEU A 247 2.62 24.44 12.12
C LEU A 247 4.08 24.09 12.43
N MET A 248 4.93 25.12 12.50
CA MET A 248 6.33 24.99 12.93
C MET A 248 6.61 25.97 14.08
N GLY A 249 7.05 25.44 15.21
CA GLY A 249 7.36 26.24 16.40
C GLY A 249 6.13 26.89 17.05
N SER A 250 6.31 28.02 17.74
CA SER A 250 5.26 28.61 18.58
C SER A 250 4.13 29.28 17.79
N ARG A 251 4.38 29.82 16.58
CA ARG A 251 3.38 30.56 15.78
C ARG A 251 3.63 30.64 14.26
N ALA A 252 4.65 29.98 13.71
CA ALA A 252 5.00 30.18 12.30
C ALA A 252 4.35 29.09 11.42
N MET A 253 3.54 29.51 10.43
CA MET A 253 3.19 28.66 9.30
C MET A 253 4.45 28.42 8.47
N LEU A 254 4.69 27.17 8.06
CA LEU A 254 5.80 26.85 7.16
C LEU A 254 5.66 27.69 5.88
N ARG A 255 6.75 28.28 5.39
CA ARG A 255 6.70 29.02 4.11
C ARG A 255 6.42 28.10 2.91
N ASP A 256 6.65 26.79 3.05
CA ASP A 256 6.50 25.77 2.00
C ASP A 256 5.34 24.77 2.25
N VAL A 257 4.27 25.15 2.99
CA VAL A 257 3.08 24.27 3.17
C VAL A 257 2.52 23.72 1.84
N PRO A 258 2.41 24.52 0.75
CA PRO A 258 1.85 24.04 -0.51
C PRO A 258 2.63 22.85 -1.11
N LYS A 259 3.96 22.86 -1.02
CA LYS A 259 4.80 21.75 -1.51
C LYS A 259 4.64 20.49 -0.68
N LEU A 260 4.48 20.62 0.64
CA LEU A 260 4.22 19.47 1.52
C LEU A 260 2.84 18.87 1.26
N HIS A 261 1.84 19.72 1.05
CA HIS A 261 0.50 19.30 0.68
C HIS A 261 0.53 18.51 -0.63
N GLU A 262 1.17 19.04 -1.68
CA GLU A 262 1.35 18.35 -2.97
C GLU A 262 2.11 17.02 -2.82
N LEU A 263 3.16 16.99 -1.99
CA LEU A 263 3.93 15.76 -1.73
C LEU A 263 3.07 14.70 -1.04
N ILE A 264 2.31 15.07 0.00
CA ILE A 264 1.44 14.16 0.72
C ILE A 264 0.34 13.66 -0.20
N GLU A 265 -0.30 14.54 -0.97
CA GLU A 265 -1.33 14.13 -1.93
C GLU A 265 -0.76 13.19 -2.98
N TYR A 266 0.39 13.53 -3.57
CA TYR A 266 1.09 12.67 -4.54
C TYR A 266 1.40 11.31 -3.94
N GLN A 267 1.89 11.25 -2.70
CA GLN A 267 2.26 9.98 -2.09
C GLN A 267 1.04 9.13 -1.73
N VAL A 268 -0.06 9.74 -1.26
CA VAL A 268 -1.32 9.00 -1.08
C VAL A 268 -1.83 8.47 -2.42
N ARG A 269 -1.79 9.30 -3.48
CA ARG A 269 -2.18 8.87 -4.82
C ARG A 269 -1.34 7.71 -5.33
N LYS A 270 -0.02 7.79 -5.18
CA LYS A 270 0.92 6.74 -5.56
C LYS A 270 0.65 5.45 -4.80
N VAL A 271 0.43 5.51 -3.49
CA VAL A 271 0.12 4.31 -2.70
C VAL A 271 -1.21 3.68 -3.14
N LEU A 272 -2.25 4.48 -3.37
CA LEU A 272 -3.54 4.00 -3.86
C LEU A 272 -3.44 3.39 -5.27
N ALA A 273 -2.65 3.99 -6.17
CA ALA A 273 -2.43 3.43 -7.50
C ALA A 273 -1.66 2.10 -7.46
N LEU A 274 -0.67 1.97 -6.56
CA LEU A 274 0.13 0.74 -6.41
C LEU A 274 -0.60 -0.38 -5.66
N ARG A 275 -1.47 -0.04 -4.71
CA ARG A 275 -2.19 -0.99 -3.84
C ARG A 275 -3.68 -1.10 -4.17
N GLY A 276 -4.13 -0.45 -5.25
CA GLY A 276 -5.53 -0.35 -5.63
C GLY A 276 -6.13 -1.63 -6.20
N THR A 277 -5.32 -2.66 -6.45
CA THR A 277 -5.79 -3.96 -6.95
C THR A 277 -5.74 -5.00 -5.84
N TRP A 278 -6.92 -5.50 -5.45
CA TRP A 278 -7.11 -6.56 -4.49
C TRP A 278 -7.56 -7.84 -5.19
N LYS A 279 -6.77 -8.91 -5.05
CA LYS A 279 -7.05 -10.24 -5.57
C LYS A 279 -7.47 -11.16 -4.43
N PHE A 280 -8.70 -11.69 -4.47
CA PHE A 280 -9.25 -12.62 -3.47
C PHE A 280 -9.33 -14.03 -4.05
N VAL A 281 -8.56 -14.96 -3.47
CA VAL A 281 -8.65 -16.38 -3.81
C VAL A 281 -9.90 -16.97 -3.16
N LEU A 282 -10.66 -17.75 -3.92
CA LEU A 282 -11.87 -18.39 -3.40
C LEU A 282 -11.51 -19.47 -2.37
N PRO A 283 -12.18 -19.48 -1.19
CA PRO A 283 -11.87 -20.41 -0.13
C PRO A 283 -12.10 -21.87 -0.58
N GLY A 284 -11.10 -22.73 -0.40
CA GLY A 284 -11.20 -24.16 -0.68
C GLY A 284 -11.02 -24.58 -2.15
N MET A 285 -10.71 -23.65 -3.08
CA MET A 285 -10.63 -23.94 -4.52
C MET A 285 -9.23 -23.76 -5.15
N GLY A 286 -8.19 -23.46 -4.37
CA GLY A 286 -6.81 -23.40 -4.85
C GLY A 286 -5.79 -23.46 -3.71
N SER A 287 -4.70 -24.20 -3.90
CA SER A 287 -3.53 -24.11 -3.02
C SER A 287 -2.90 -22.73 -3.19
N LEU A 288 -2.68 -22.00 -2.10
CA LEU A 288 -2.06 -20.67 -2.08
C LEU A 288 -0.75 -20.58 -2.89
N ALA A 289 -0.06 -21.71 -3.07
CA ALA A 289 1.18 -21.81 -3.84
C ALA A 289 0.99 -21.66 -5.36
N THR A 290 -0.13 -22.14 -5.92
CA THR A 290 -0.36 -22.10 -7.37
C THR A 290 -0.82 -20.70 -7.81
N ALA A 291 -1.65 -20.04 -6.99
CA ALA A 291 -2.11 -18.68 -7.25
C ALA A 291 -0.98 -17.64 -7.22
N GLN A 292 0.05 -17.83 -6.38
CA GLN A 292 1.22 -16.94 -6.38
C GLN A 292 2.06 -17.07 -7.66
N HIS A 293 2.24 -18.30 -8.15
CA HIS A 293 3.03 -18.57 -9.36
C HIS A 293 2.36 -18.03 -10.63
N ASP A 294 1.03 -18.09 -10.71
CA ASP A 294 0.29 -17.54 -11.85
C ASP A 294 0.23 -16.01 -11.82
N VAL A 295 0.18 -15.40 -10.62
CA VAL A 295 0.26 -13.93 -10.46
C VAL A 295 1.64 -13.38 -10.86
N GLU A 296 2.73 -14.06 -10.50
CA GLU A 296 4.09 -13.71 -10.96
C GLU A 296 4.24 -13.84 -12.47
N LYS A 297 3.61 -14.85 -13.07
CA LYS A 297 3.67 -15.10 -14.52
C LYS A 297 2.85 -14.09 -15.32
N GLU A 298 1.69 -13.65 -14.81
CA GLU A 298 0.91 -12.55 -15.40
C GLU A 298 1.63 -11.20 -15.29
N GLN A 299 2.32 -10.94 -14.17
CA GLN A 299 3.11 -9.71 -13.98
C GLN A 299 4.32 -9.66 -14.91
N ALA A 300 4.99 -10.79 -15.15
CA ALA A 300 6.10 -10.86 -16.11
C ALA A 300 5.63 -10.65 -17.57
N ALA A 301 4.48 -11.19 -17.95
CA ALA A 301 3.94 -11.04 -19.30
C ALA A 301 3.48 -9.59 -19.61
N SER A 302 2.99 -8.87 -18.61
CA SER A 302 2.60 -7.46 -18.76
C SER A 302 3.79 -6.51 -18.88
N ASN A 303 4.99 -6.92 -18.42
CA ASN A 303 6.21 -6.11 -18.50
C ASN A 303 6.98 -6.30 -19.82
N GLU A 304 6.70 -7.36 -20.58
CA GLU A 304 7.33 -7.60 -21.90
C GLU A 304 6.58 -6.94 -23.07
N GLN A 305 5.40 -6.35 -22.83
CA GLN A 305 4.56 -5.72 -23.86
C GLN A 305 4.45 -4.18 -23.76
N GLY A 306 5.18 -3.54 -22.84
CA GLY A 306 5.32 -2.08 -22.73
C GLY A 306 6.72 -1.62 -23.14
#